data_AF-A0A8K0ESX9-F1
#
_entry.id   AF-A0A8K0ESX9-F1
#
_cell.length_a   1.000
_cell.length_b   1.000
_cell.length_c   1.000
_cell.angle_alpha   90.00
_cell.angle_beta   90.00
_cell.angle_gamma   90.00
#
_symmetry.space_group_name_H-M   'P 1'
#
loop_
_entity.id
_entity.type
_entity.pdbx_description
1 polymer ?
#
loop_
_entity_poly.entity_id
_entity_poly.type
_entity_poly.pdbx_seq_one_letter_code
_entity_poly.pdbx_strand_id
1 'polypeptide(L)'
;MFQLHNETVNIWTHFVPAVLCLPLAWYDITVTVPGIHGNRADYVTMAIFHLSCLWWQIFYLSWIGCLITWYSVIWLHPRMVSNWLPMERRLLAYPPLFVVLMGALFLHALILNRHWPNNLAQTFALHWMQPTAILVFGVAVFSLKIPERWWPASTRLHRSLLGRNLYSLASLLL
;
A
#
# COMPACT_ATOMS: atom_id res chain seq x y z
N MET A 1 -6.19 -19.57 13.15
CA MET A 1 -6.40 -18.13 13.37
C MET A 1 -6.43 -17.76 14.85
N PHE A 2 -7.17 -18.47 15.70
CA PHE A 2 -7.26 -18.19 17.15
C PHE A 2 -6.12 -18.80 18.00
N GLN A 3 -5.14 -19.44 17.37
CA GLN A 3 -3.93 -19.91 18.05
C GLN A 3 -2.84 -18.84 17.91
N LEU A 4 -2.05 -18.63 18.97
CA LEU A 4 -0.93 -17.70 18.96
C LEU A 4 0.31 -18.38 18.38
N HIS A 5 0.74 -17.90 17.22
CA HIS A 5 1.96 -18.31 16.54
C HIS A 5 2.57 -17.12 15.80
N ASN A 6 3.73 -17.33 15.17
CA ASN A 6 4.52 -16.25 14.57
C ASN A 6 3.80 -15.47 13.46
N GLU A 7 2.76 -16.05 12.85
CA GLU A 7 1.98 -15.39 11.80
C GLU A 7 0.70 -14.73 12.33
N THR A 8 0.36 -14.88 13.61
CA THR A 8 -0.91 -14.35 14.15
C THR A 8 -1.00 -12.84 13.93
N VAL A 9 0.06 -12.09 14.23
CA VAL A 9 0.09 -10.62 14.01
C VAL A 9 0.03 -10.29 12.51
N ASN A 10 0.74 -11.04 11.68
CA ASN A 10 0.74 -10.85 10.23
C ASN A 10 -0.67 -11.04 9.63
N ILE A 11 -1.37 -12.09 10.06
CA ILE A 11 -2.75 -12.39 9.66
C ILE A 11 -3.70 -11.28 10.11
N TRP A 12 -3.68 -10.89 11.40
CA TRP A 12 -4.64 -9.93 11.93
C TRP A 12 -4.42 -8.49 11.43
N THR A 13 -3.17 -8.08 11.20
CA THR A 13 -2.88 -6.74 10.65
C THR A 13 -3.37 -6.56 9.22
N HIS A 14 -3.58 -7.65 8.46
CA HIS A 14 -4.13 -7.59 7.10
C HIS A 14 -5.64 -7.87 7.07
N PHE A 15 -6.11 -8.75 7.96
CA PHE A 15 -7.52 -9.11 8.05
C PHE A 15 -8.40 -7.95 8.57
N VAL A 16 -7.98 -7.25 9.64
CA VAL A 16 -8.79 -6.17 10.23
C VAL A 16 -8.99 -5.02 9.24
N PRO A 17 -7.94 -4.46 8.59
CA PRO A 17 -8.15 -3.43 7.56
C PRO A 17 -8.98 -3.93 6.38
N ALA A 18 -8.81 -5.17 5.93
CA ALA A 18 -9.62 -5.72 4.84
C ALA A 18 -11.12 -5.70 5.18
N VAL A 19 -11.49 -6.10 6.40
CA VAL A 19 -12.89 -6.06 6.87
C VAL A 19 -13.38 -4.62 7.03
N LEU A 20 -12.55 -3.70 7.54
CA LEU A 20 -12.92 -2.29 7.72
C LEU A 20 -13.03 -1.52 6.40
N CYS A 21 -12.25 -1.88 5.38
CA CYS A 21 -12.30 -1.25 4.07
C CYS A 21 -13.61 -1.52 3.33
N LEU A 22 -14.30 -2.64 3.58
CA LEU A 22 -15.56 -2.97 2.93
C LEU A 22 -16.71 -1.99 3.26
N PRO A 23 -17.05 -1.70 4.53
CA PRO A 23 -18.06 -0.70 4.87
C PRO A 23 -17.61 0.72 4.51
N LEU A 24 -16.31 1.03 4.57
CA LEU A 24 -15.78 2.32 4.09
C LEU A 24 -16.00 2.49 2.58
N ALA A 25 -15.72 1.46 1.78
CA ALA A 25 -15.98 1.48 0.34
C ALA A 25 -17.48 1.60 0.04
N TRP A 26 -18.33 0.88 0.80
CA TRP A 26 -19.78 1.02 0.68
C TRP A 26 -20.25 2.45 1.01
N TYR A 27 -19.76 3.02 2.11
CA TYR A 27 -20.05 4.41 2.48
C TYR A 27 -19.59 5.39 1.39
N ASP A 28 -18.41 5.19 0.83
CA ASP A 28 -17.87 6.06 -0.22
C ASP A 28 -18.72 6.04 -1.49
N ILE A 29 -19.13 4.84 -1.93
CA ILE A 29 -20.01 4.65 -3.10
C ILE A 29 -21.43 5.22 -2.86
N THR A 30 -21.92 5.21 -1.62
CA THR A 30 -23.31 5.60 -1.31
C THR A 30 -23.46 7.03 -0.82
N VAL A 31 -22.40 7.67 -0.32
CA VAL A 31 -22.45 9.01 0.30
C VAL A 31 -21.51 9.99 -0.40
N THR A 32 -20.28 9.58 -0.69
CA THR A 32 -19.26 10.48 -1.26
C THR A 32 -19.42 10.62 -2.78
N VAL A 33 -19.50 9.51 -3.50
CA VAL A 33 -19.64 9.48 -4.98
C VAL A 33 -20.97 10.07 -5.45
N PRO A 34 -22.12 9.86 -4.77
CA PRO A 34 -23.40 10.46 -5.16
C PRO A 34 -23.54 11.96 -4.82
N GLY A 35 -22.47 12.63 -4.40
CA GLY A 35 -22.38 14.09 -4.49
C GLY A 35 -23.08 14.90 -3.42
N ILE A 36 -23.07 14.41 -2.18
CA ILE A 36 -23.54 15.21 -1.04
C ILE A 36 -22.55 16.34 -0.67
N HIS A 37 -21.28 16.29 -1.15
CA HIS A 37 -20.23 17.22 -0.70
C HIS A 37 -19.51 18.03 -1.80
N GLY A 38 -19.77 17.79 -3.09
CA GLY A 38 -19.12 18.52 -4.19
C GLY A 38 -20.00 19.66 -4.73
N ASN A 39 -19.46 20.87 -4.87
CA ASN A 39 -20.19 21.94 -5.55
C ASN A 39 -20.26 21.63 -7.06
N ARG A 40 -21.28 22.11 -7.77
CA ARG A 40 -21.42 21.90 -9.24
C ARG A 40 -20.16 22.34 -10.00
N ALA A 41 -19.47 23.35 -9.49
CA ALA A 41 -18.18 23.80 -10.02
C ALA A 41 -17.09 22.72 -9.92
N ASP A 42 -17.02 21.97 -8.82
CA ASP A 42 -16.00 20.91 -8.63
C ASP A 42 -16.21 19.76 -9.61
N TYR A 43 -17.47 19.39 -9.88
CA TYR A 43 -17.82 18.39 -10.89
C TYR A 43 -17.44 18.83 -12.30
N VAL A 44 -17.73 20.09 -12.66
CA VAL A 44 -17.37 20.64 -13.97
C VAL A 44 -15.86 20.75 -14.10
N THR A 45 -15.14 21.19 -13.07
CA THR A 45 -13.68 21.24 -13.07
C THR A 45 -13.07 19.84 -13.14
N MET A 46 -13.61 18.85 -12.43
CA MET A 46 -13.17 17.45 -12.54
C MET A 46 -13.48 16.86 -13.90
N ALA A 47 -14.66 17.10 -14.47
CA ALA A 47 -15.02 16.62 -15.79
C ALA A 47 -14.14 17.24 -16.89
N ILE A 48 -13.89 18.55 -16.82
CA ILE A 48 -12.99 19.25 -17.74
C ILE A 48 -11.56 18.75 -17.56
N PHE A 49 -11.08 18.56 -16.32
CA PHE A 49 -9.77 17.97 -16.06
C PHE A 49 -9.63 16.57 -16.66
N HIS A 50 -10.63 15.70 -16.49
CA HIS A 50 -10.64 14.36 -17.07
C HIS A 50 -10.71 14.39 -18.60
N LEU A 51 -11.48 15.31 -19.20
CA LEU A 51 -11.55 15.46 -20.66
C LEU A 51 -10.26 16.05 -21.26
N SER A 52 -9.69 17.08 -20.63
CA SER A 52 -8.51 17.81 -21.13
C SER A 52 -7.20 17.05 -20.88
N CYS A 53 -7.18 16.16 -19.89
CA CYS A 53 -6.05 15.26 -19.63
C CYS A 53 -6.28 13.83 -20.13
N LEU A 54 -7.34 13.56 -20.92
CA LEU A 54 -7.73 12.19 -21.30
C LEU A 54 -6.58 11.39 -21.92
N TRP A 55 -5.77 12.02 -22.79
CA TRP A 55 -4.60 11.40 -23.41
C TRP A 55 -3.51 11.03 -22.40
N TRP A 56 -3.22 11.93 -21.46
CA TRP A 56 -2.25 11.69 -20.39
C TRP A 56 -2.77 10.66 -19.40
N GLN A 57 -4.06 10.68 -19.08
CA GLN A 57 -4.70 9.72 -18.20
C GLN A 57 -4.68 8.31 -18.80
N ILE A 58 -5.00 8.16 -20.08
CA ILE A 58 -4.89 6.87 -20.79
C ILE A 58 -3.43 6.40 -20.82
N PHE A 59 -2.48 7.29 -21.11
CA PHE A 59 -1.06 6.96 -21.07
C PHE A 59 -0.63 6.48 -19.67
N TYR A 60 -1.05 7.15 -18.61
CA TYR A 60 -0.71 6.76 -17.24
C TYR A 60 -1.37 5.45 -16.81
N LEU A 61 -2.66 5.26 -17.11
CA LEU A 61 -3.39 4.05 -16.77
C LEU A 61 -2.88 2.83 -17.54
N SER A 62 -2.60 2.98 -18.84
CA SER A 62 -1.99 1.91 -19.64
C SER A 62 -0.61 1.54 -19.10
N TRP A 63 0.21 2.52 -18.70
CA TRP A 63 1.52 2.27 -18.13
C TRP A 63 1.45 1.57 -16.77
N ILE A 64 0.53 1.98 -15.89
CA ILE A 64 0.25 1.29 -14.62
C ILE A 64 -0.18 -0.16 -14.89
N GLY A 65 -1.08 -0.37 -15.85
CA GLY A 65 -1.51 -1.70 -16.27
C GLY A 65 -0.36 -2.58 -16.77
N CYS A 66 0.55 -2.02 -17.58
CA CYS A 66 1.75 -2.73 -18.03
C CYS A 66 2.66 -3.13 -16.86
N LEU A 67 2.86 -2.26 -15.87
CA LEU A 67 3.68 -2.57 -14.70
C LEU A 67 3.05 -3.65 -13.80
N ILE A 68 1.74 -3.58 -13.57
CA ILE A 68 1.01 -4.60 -12.81
C ILE A 68 1.11 -5.95 -13.54
N THR A 69 0.92 -5.95 -14.85
CA THR A 69 1.01 -7.16 -15.68
C THR A 69 2.43 -7.74 -15.64
N TRP A 70 3.45 -6.91 -15.88
CA TRP A 70 4.86 -7.32 -15.83
C TRP A 70 5.23 -7.88 -14.46
N TYR A 71 4.81 -7.23 -13.38
CA TYR A 71 5.03 -7.70 -12.02
C TYR A 71 4.37 -9.06 -11.76
N SER A 72 3.11 -9.20 -12.17
CA SER A 72 2.37 -10.46 -12.04
C SER A 72 3.08 -11.60 -12.78
N VAL A 73 3.55 -11.36 -14.01
CA VAL A 73 4.30 -12.34 -14.81
C VAL A 73 5.62 -12.72 -14.16
N ILE A 74 6.37 -11.76 -13.62
CA ILE A 74 7.62 -12.06 -12.90
C ILE A 74 7.35 -12.94 -11.68
N TRP A 75 6.30 -12.68 -10.91
CA TRP A 75 5.97 -13.49 -9.74
C TRP A 75 5.53 -14.91 -10.07
N LEU A 76 4.97 -15.11 -11.27
CA LEU A 76 4.65 -16.43 -11.79
C LEU A 76 5.85 -17.16 -12.39
N HIS A 77 6.99 -16.48 -12.58
CA HIS A 77 8.18 -17.10 -13.13
C HIS A 77 8.68 -18.22 -12.20
N PRO A 78 9.03 -19.42 -12.71
CA PRO A 78 9.39 -20.57 -11.88
C PRO A 78 10.52 -20.30 -10.87
N ARG A 79 11.51 -19.47 -11.24
CA ARG A 79 12.59 -19.08 -10.31
C ARG A 79 12.13 -18.18 -9.16
N MET A 80 11.06 -17.41 -9.36
CA MET A 80 10.49 -16.60 -8.30
C MET A 80 9.63 -17.48 -7.39
N VAL A 81 8.84 -18.40 -7.95
CA VAL A 81 8.06 -19.35 -7.15
C VAL A 81 8.95 -20.28 -6.32
N SER A 82 10.09 -20.73 -6.85
CA SER A 82 11.01 -21.66 -6.17
C SER A 82 11.85 -21.06 -5.04
N ASN A 83 11.53 -19.86 -4.55
CA ASN A 83 12.29 -19.18 -3.50
C ASN A 83 13.78 -18.93 -3.83
N TRP A 84 14.16 -18.92 -5.12
CA TRP A 84 15.55 -18.73 -5.54
C TRP A 84 16.18 -17.43 -5.04
N LEU A 85 15.40 -16.34 -5.06
CA LEU A 85 15.76 -15.06 -4.44
C LEU A 85 15.10 -14.94 -3.05
N PRO A 86 15.82 -14.46 -2.03
CA PRO A 86 15.23 -14.10 -0.74
C PRO A 86 14.14 -13.03 -0.92
N MET A 87 13.07 -13.13 -0.14
CA MET A 87 11.90 -12.23 -0.21
C MET A 87 12.29 -10.74 -0.14
N GLU A 88 13.30 -10.43 0.66
CA GLU A 88 13.86 -9.09 0.85
C GLU A 88 14.42 -8.52 -0.45
N ARG A 89 15.07 -9.36 -1.27
CA ARG A 89 15.60 -8.92 -2.58
C ARG A 89 14.50 -8.77 -3.63
N ARG A 90 13.41 -9.52 -3.51
CA ARG A 90 12.24 -9.38 -4.41
C ARG A 90 11.51 -8.07 -4.17
N LEU A 91 11.39 -7.68 -2.91
CA LEU A 91 10.74 -6.44 -2.48
C LEU A 91 11.56 -5.19 -2.75
N LEU A 92 12.83 -5.30 -3.15
CA LEU A 92 13.62 -4.17 -3.63
C LEU A 92 13.37 -3.85 -5.11
N ALA A 93 12.76 -4.76 -5.88
CA ALA A 93 12.54 -4.55 -7.30
C ALA A 93 11.31 -3.68 -7.61
N TYR A 94 10.27 -3.72 -6.76
CA TYR A 94 8.95 -3.16 -7.08
C TYR A 94 8.65 -1.80 -6.45
N PRO A 95 8.74 -1.62 -5.13
CA PRO A 95 8.45 -0.33 -4.49
C PRO A 95 9.33 0.83 -4.96
N PRO A 96 10.66 0.68 -5.17
CA PRO A 96 11.47 1.77 -5.72
C PRO A 96 11.06 2.13 -7.16
N LEU A 97 10.75 1.14 -8.00
CA LEU A 97 10.28 1.36 -9.36
C LEU A 97 8.94 2.08 -9.36
N PHE A 98 8.02 1.68 -8.48
CA PHE A 98 6.73 2.33 -8.29
C PHE A 98 6.89 3.79 -7.83
N VAL A 99 7.76 4.06 -6.84
CA VAL A 99 8.01 5.42 -6.33
C VAL A 99 8.65 6.31 -7.40
N VAL A 100 9.67 5.84 -8.12
CA VAL A 100 10.31 6.61 -9.19
C VAL A 100 9.31 6.93 -10.29
N LEU A 101 8.50 5.96 -10.68
CA LEU A 101 7.52 6.14 -11.74
C LEU A 101 6.38 7.09 -11.32
N MET A 102 5.79 6.87 -10.14
CA MET A 102 4.77 7.78 -9.60
C MET A 102 5.33 9.19 -9.38
N GLY A 103 6.60 9.31 -8.99
CA GLY A 103 7.30 10.58 -8.91
C GLY A 103 7.42 11.30 -10.26
N ALA A 104 7.66 10.57 -11.35
CA ALA A 104 7.70 11.15 -12.70
C ALA A 104 6.31 11.60 -13.17
N LEU A 105 5.27 10.80 -12.91
CA LEU A 105 3.87 11.16 -13.17
C LEU A 105 3.46 12.42 -12.40
N PHE A 106 3.86 12.47 -11.13
CA PHE A 106 3.63 13.60 -10.24
C PHE A 106 4.35 14.87 -10.73
N LEU A 107 5.62 14.76 -11.10
CA LEU A 107 6.39 15.88 -11.65
C LEU A 107 5.73 16.43 -12.92
N HIS A 108 5.28 15.54 -13.80
CA HIS A 108 4.58 15.96 -15.01
C HIS A 108 3.25 16.66 -14.69
N ALA A 109 2.48 16.16 -13.72
CA ALA A 109 1.26 16.81 -13.24
C ALA A 109 1.54 18.21 -12.64
N LEU A 110 2.62 18.38 -11.87
CA LEU A 110 3.02 19.68 -11.35
C LEU A 110 3.42 20.67 -12.45
N ILE A 111 4.15 20.20 -13.47
CA ILE A 111 4.56 21.06 -14.59
C ILE A 111 3.34 21.56 -15.35
N LEU A 112 2.38 20.68 -15.64
CA LEU A 112 1.15 21.04 -16.36
C LEU A 112 0.24 21.99 -15.56
N ASN A 113 0.20 21.84 -14.23
CA ASN A 113 -0.73 22.57 -13.37
C ASN A 113 -0.08 23.71 -12.57
N ARG A 114 1.18 24.07 -12.86
CA ARG A 114 1.97 25.05 -12.10
C ARG A 114 1.26 26.40 -11.89
N HIS A 115 0.43 26.81 -12.85
CA HIS A 115 -0.26 28.10 -12.85
C HIS A 115 -1.75 27.99 -12.52
N TRP A 116 -2.24 26.82 -12.12
CA TRP A 116 -3.65 26.65 -11.82
C TRP A 116 -3.98 27.25 -10.44
N PRO A 117 -4.95 28.18 -10.35
CA PRO A 117 -5.34 28.80 -9.09
C PRO A 117 -6.19 27.87 -8.20
N ASN A 118 -6.35 26.59 -8.57
CA ASN A 118 -7.18 25.64 -7.84
C ASN A 118 -6.43 25.07 -6.64
N ASN A 119 -7.00 25.23 -5.44
CA ASN A 119 -6.50 24.63 -4.20
C ASN A 119 -6.25 23.13 -4.34
N LEU A 120 -7.10 22.39 -5.06
CA LEU A 120 -6.96 20.95 -5.25
C LEU A 120 -5.67 20.59 -6.03
N ALA A 121 -5.34 21.36 -7.06
CA ALA A 121 -4.09 21.19 -7.82
C ALA A 121 -2.86 21.53 -6.96
N GLN A 122 -2.97 22.52 -6.07
CA GLN A 122 -1.89 22.93 -5.19
C GLN A 122 -1.69 21.96 -4.00
N THR A 123 -2.76 21.40 -3.45
CA THR A 123 -2.69 20.46 -2.33
C THR A 123 -2.39 19.03 -2.76
N PHE A 124 -2.55 18.69 -4.04
CA PHE A 124 -2.29 17.35 -4.58
C PHE A 124 -0.88 16.85 -4.19
N ALA A 125 0.13 17.73 -4.25
CA ALA A 125 1.49 17.44 -3.81
C ALA A 125 1.59 16.94 -2.37
N LEU A 126 0.94 17.64 -1.45
CA LEU A 126 0.96 17.32 -0.03
C LEU A 126 0.28 15.97 0.25
N HIS A 127 -0.81 15.66 -0.46
CA HIS A 127 -1.52 14.39 -0.32
C HIS A 127 -0.70 13.20 -0.83
N TRP A 128 0.23 13.40 -1.77
CA TRP A 128 1.12 12.34 -2.27
C TRP A 128 2.34 12.08 -1.40
N MET A 129 2.77 13.05 -0.59
CA MET A 129 3.93 12.88 0.28
C MET A 129 3.72 11.80 1.34
N GLN A 130 2.53 11.76 1.94
CA GLN A 130 2.18 10.80 3.00
C GLN A 130 2.26 9.33 2.54
N PRO A 131 1.56 8.89 1.47
CA PRO A 131 1.63 7.49 1.03
C PRO A 131 3.04 7.12 0.55
N THR A 132 3.77 8.05 -0.07
CA THR A 132 5.16 7.83 -0.49
C THR A 132 6.07 7.59 0.71
N ALA A 133 5.94 8.41 1.76
CA ALA A 133 6.72 8.25 3.00
C ALA A 133 6.41 6.92 3.70
N ILE A 134 5.13 6.53 3.77
CA ILE A 134 4.70 5.25 4.35
C ILE A 134 5.31 4.07 3.57
N LEU A 135 5.27 4.13 2.23
CA LEU A 135 5.82 3.07 1.37
C LEU A 135 7.33 2.95 1.54
N VAL A 136 8.07 4.06 1.46
CA VAL A 136 9.54 4.07 1.61
C VAL A 136 9.94 3.57 3.00
N PHE A 137 9.25 4.03 4.04
CA PHE A 137 9.49 3.59 5.42
C PHE A 137 9.23 2.10 5.58
N GLY A 138 8.08 1.59 5.10
CA GLY A 138 7.74 0.17 5.18
C GLY A 138 8.75 -0.72 4.48
N VAL A 139 9.19 -0.33 3.28
CA VAL A 139 10.21 -1.05 2.51
C VAL A 139 11.56 -1.04 3.22
N ALA A 140 11.97 0.09 3.80
CA ALA A 140 13.20 0.21 4.56
C ALA A 140 13.18 -0.68 5.81
N VAL A 141 12.12 -0.62 6.61
CA VAL A 141 11.95 -1.46 7.82
C VAL A 141 12.00 -2.94 7.46
N PHE A 142 11.27 -3.35 6.41
CA PHE A 142 11.24 -4.73 5.96
C PHE A 142 12.62 -5.20 5.45
N SER A 143 13.25 -4.43 4.58
CA SER A 143 14.54 -4.80 3.96
C SER A 143 15.68 -4.83 4.97
N LEU A 144 15.63 -3.97 5.99
CA LEU A 144 16.62 -3.91 7.06
C LEU A 144 16.35 -4.89 8.20
N LYS A 145 15.22 -5.60 8.17
CA LYS A 145 14.75 -6.53 9.22
C LYS A 145 14.68 -5.85 10.59
N ILE A 146 14.19 -4.63 10.63
CA ILE A 146 13.99 -3.89 11.89
C ILE A 146 12.62 -4.29 12.45
N PRO A 147 12.48 -4.64 13.74
CA PRO A 147 13.49 -4.57 14.81
C PRO A 147 14.27 -5.87 15.07
N GLU A 148 14.00 -6.95 14.34
CA GLU A 148 14.63 -8.27 14.58
C GLU A 148 16.16 -8.22 14.58
N ARG A 149 16.74 -7.36 13.74
CA ARG A 149 18.18 -7.09 13.67
C ARG A 149 18.72 -6.35 14.89
N TRP A 150 17.92 -5.47 15.49
CA TRP A 150 18.33 -4.62 16.62
C TRP A 150 18.14 -5.32 17.96
N TRP A 151 17.09 -6.14 18.12
CA TRP A 151 16.84 -6.93 19.32
C TRP A 151 16.52 -8.40 19.01
N PRO A 152 17.54 -9.20 18.68
CA PRO A 152 17.35 -10.61 18.28
C PRO A 152 16.93 -11.54 19.44
N ALA A 153 17.10 -11.10 20.70
CA ALA A 153 16.77 -11.88 21.89
C ALA A 153 15.34 -11.62 22.41
N SER A 154 14.83 -10.39 22.35
CA SER A 154 13.47 -10.05 22.82
C SER A 154 12.39 -10.61 21.89
N THR A 155 12.65 -10.60 20.58
CA THR A 155 11.80 -11.22 19.54
C THR A 155 11.74 -12.76 19.66
N ARG A 156 12.79 -13.39 20.23
CA ARG A 156 12.82 -14.83 20.54
C ARG A 156 12.26 -15.18 21.93
N LEU A 157 12.42 -14.32 22.94
CA LEU A 157 11.90 -14.57 24.30
C LEU A 157 10.36 -14.52 24.34
N HIS A 158 9.74 -13.67 23.50
CA HIS A 158 8.28 -13.70 23.34
C HIS A 158 7.80 -15.03 22.71
N ARG A 159 8.60 -15.65 21.82
CA ARG A 159 8.31 -16.99 21.24
C ARG A 159 8.32 -18.11 22.28
N SER A 160 9.21 -18.07 23.28
CA SER A 160 9.30 -19.13 24.30
C SER A 160 8.27 -18.99 25.42
N LEU A 161 7.91 -17.77 25.80
CA LEU A 161 6.89 -17.50 26.82
C LEU A 161 5.47 -17.79 26.34
N LEU A 162 5.15 -17.47 25.08
CA LEU A 162 3.87 -17.85 24.46
C LEU A 162 3.73 -19.37 24.32
N GLY A 163 4.83 -20.06 23.96
CA GLY A 163 4.87 -21.51 23.91
C GLY A 163 4.61 -22.16 25.27
N ARG A 164 5.25 -21.70 26.35
CA ARG A 164 5.09 -22.29 27.70
C ARG A 164 3.74 -21.99 28.36
N ASN A 165 3.17 -20.80 28.17
CA ASN A 165 1.91 -20.43 28.83
C ASN A 165 0.68 -21.11 28.20
N LEU A 166 0.72 -21.47 26.91
CA LEU A 166 -0.39 -22.19 26.27
C LEU A 166 -0.50 -23.65 26.72
N TYR A 167 0.63 -24.34 26.94
CA TYR A 167 0.60 -25.70 27.50
C TYR A 167 0.12 -25.70 28.96
N SER A 168 0.49 -24.68 29.74
CA SER A 168 0.04 -24.50 31.13
C SER A 168 -1.47 -24.22 31.24
N LEU A 169 -2.01 -23.35 30.39
CA LEU A 169 -3.44 -23.04 30.36
C LEU A 169 -4.30 -24.21 29.81
N ALA A 170 -3.78 -24.98 28.85
CA ALA A 170 -4.46 -26.16 28.35
C ALA A 170 -4.51 -27.31 29.38
N SER A 171 -3.51 -27.42 30.27
CA SER A 171 -3.52 -28.39 31.38
C SER A 171 -4.37 -27.97 32.59
N LEU A 172 -4.84 -26.71 32.63
CA LEU A 172 -5.71 -26.18 33.69
C LEU A 172 -7.20 -26.17 33.30
N LEU A 173 -7.50 -26.50 32.04
CA LEU A 173 -8.87 -26.55 31.48
C LEU A 173 -9.30 -27.96 31.04
N LEU A 174 -8.53 -28.98 31.41
CA LEU A 174 -8.85 -30.41 31.37
C LEU A 174 -8.84 -30.96 32.80
#